data_AF-A0A5C7PS70-F1
#
_entry.id   AF-A0A5C7PS70-F1
#
_cell.length_a   1.000
_cell.length_b   1.000
_cell.length_c   1.000
_cell.angle_alpha   90.00
_cell.angle_beta   90.00
_cell.angle_gamma   90.00
#
_symmetry.space_group_name_H-M   'P 1'
#
loop_
_entity.id
_entity.type
_entity.pdbx_description
1 polymer ?
#
loop_
_entity_poly.entity_id
_entity_poly.type
_entity_poly.pdbx_seq_one_letter_code
_entity_poly.pdbx_strand_id
1 'polypeptide(L)'
;MGNRAYIQLKSGKAPAQCTFYLHWNGDDASVHALYNATYDFMYLFNRSDDLEYFTARFAQCVGTFLGGYLSFGILNGPLQDDDNPGRRFDISLRAPDITGERYQGIYDAALGSLVAVTSPHDAARLPDDIRQKGVNYLSSTLAYLTQQQKPERNL
;
A
#
# COMPACT_ATOMS: atom_id res chain seq x y z
N MET A 1 4.20 20.84 -3.05
CA MET A 1 4.82 19.78 -3.86
C MET A 1 4.71 18.49 -3.07
N GLY A 2 4.29 17.39 -3.70
CA GLY A 2 4.12 16.09 -3.03
C GLY A 2 5.47 15.45 -2.66
N ASN A 3 5.45 14.54 -1.69
CA ASN A 3 6.60 13.73 -1.31
C ASN A 3 6.88 12.67 -2.37
N ARG A 4 8.16 12.35 -2.58
CA ARG A 4 8.63 11.36 -3.54
C ARG A 4 9.39 10.26 -2.84
N ALA A 5 9.15 9.01 -3.22
CA ALA A 5 9.87 7.86 -2.73
C ALA A 5 10.21 6.89 -3.84
N TYR A 6 11.37 6.27 -3.68
CA TYR A 6 11.76 5.09 -4.41
C TYR A 6 11.83 3.93 -3.42
N ILE A 7 11.04 2.89 -3.64
CA ILE A 7 10.91 1.76 -2.72
C ILE A 7 11.42 0.51 -3.43
N GLN A 8 12.46 -0.08 -2.87
CA GLN A 8 12.98 -1.36 -3.30
C GLN A 8 12.71 -2.41 -2.22
N LEU A 9 11.92 -3.42 -2.56
CA LEU A 9 11.69 -4.57 -1.69
C LEU A 9 12.87 -5.54 -1.83
N LYS A 10 13.32 -6.22 -0.78
CA LYS A 10 14.46 -7.15 -0.87
C LYS A 10 14.18 -8.43 -0.08
N SER A 11 14.55 -9.57 -0.66
CA SER A 11 14.63 -10.87 0.04
C SER A 11 16.08 -11.32 0.09
N GLY A 12 16.61 -11.49 1.30
CA GLY A 12 18.03 -11.84 1.50
C GLY A 12 18.99 -10.74 1.00
N LYS A 13 20.07 -11.15 0.32
CA LYS A 13 21.12 -10.25 -0.20
C LYS A 13 20.94 -9.83 -1.67
N ALA A 14 19.95 -10.40 -2.37
CA ALA A 14 19.71 -10.05 -3.77
C ALA A 14 18.81 -8.80 -3.82
N PRO A 15 19.19 -7.73 -4.55
CA PRO A 15 18.29 -6.60 -4.76
C PRO A 15 17.06 -7.08 -5.54
N ALA A 16 15.86 -6.58 -5.20
CA ALA A 16 14.72 -6.81 -6.10
C ALA A 16 15.03 -6.23 -7.47
N GLN A 17 14.54 -6.92 -8.48
CA GLN A 17 14.62 -6.49 -9.88
C GLN A 17 13.71 -5.28 -10.18
N CYS A 18 12.82 -4.93 -9.24
CA CYS A 18 11.77 -3.93 -9.38
C CYS A 18 11.92 -2.84 -8.30
N THR A 19 11.82 -1.57 -8.73
CA THR A 19 11.73 -0.41 -7.84
C THR A 19 10.43 0.34 -8.08
N PHE A 20 9.69 0.64 -7.01
CA PHE A 20 8.48 1.45 -7.07
C PHE A 20 8.81 2.92 -6.90
N TYR A 21 8.37 3.76 -7.83
CA TYR A 21 8.36 5.20 -7.68
C TYR A 21 6.99 5.67 -7.22
N LEU A 22 6.94 6.41 -6.11
CA LEU A 22 5.75 7.02 -5.53
C LEU A 22 5.89 8.53 -5.48
N HIS A 23 4.85 9.26 -5.88
CA HIS A 23 4.69 10.69 -5.64
C HIS A 23 3.33 10.97 -5.00
N TRP A 24 3.28 11.27 -3.70
CA TRP A 24 2.03 11.38 -2.92
C TRP A 24 2.09 12.48 -1.85
N ASN A 25 0.95 12.81 -1.24
CA ASN A 25 0.84 13.87 -0.22
C ASN A 25 0.91 13.37 1.24
N GLY A 26 1.68 12.30 1.51
CA GLY A 26 1.89 11.73 2.84
C GLY A 26 3.36 11.59 3.19
N ASP A 27 3.70 11.13 4.39
CA ASP A 27 5.07 10.99 4.89
C ASP A 27 5.58 9.53 4.88
N ASP A 28 6.77 9.30 5.41
CA ASP A 28 7.40 7.98 5.55
C ASP A 28 6.50 6.96 6.27
N ALA A 29 5.77 7.40 7.30
CA ALA A 29 4.82 6.55 8.01
C ALA A 29 3.76 5.94 7.07
N SER A 30 3.42 6.63 5.97
CA SER A 30 2.51 6.11 4.96
C SER A 30 3.11 4.91 4.20
N VAL A 31 4.40 5.00 3.84
CA VAL A 31 5.12 3.92 3.16
C VAL A 31 5.25 2.70 4.07
N HIS A 32 5.61 2.92 5.34
CA HIS A 32 5.70 1.85 6.32
C HIS A 32 4.34 1.21 6.61
N ALA A 33 3.27 1.99 6.72
CA ALA A 33 1.93 1.45 6.91
C ALA A 33 1.48 0.57 5.74
N LEU A 34 1.76 0.98 4.50
CA LEU A 34 1.48 0.19 3.29
C LEU A 34 2.28 -1.13 3.29
N TYR A 35 3.56 -1.06 3.65
CA TYR A 35 4.42 -2.24 3.74
C TYR A 35 3.92 -3.21 4.80
N ASN A 36 3.66 -2.72 6.01
CA ASN A 36 3.23 -3.52 7.15
C ASN A 36 1.85 -4.16 6.91
N ALA A 37 0.90 -3.42 6.33
CA ALA A 37 -0.40 -3.97 5.94
C ALA A 37 -0.25 -5.08 4.90
N THR A 38 0.64 -4.90 3.93
CA THR A 38 0.94 -5.94 2.93
C THR A 38 1.58 -7.17 3.58
N TYR A 39 2.52 -6.96 4.51
CA TYR A 39 3.19 -8.05 5.23
C TYR A 39 2.21 -8.87 6.05
N ASP A 40 1.40 -8.24 6.88
CA ASP A 40 0.45 -8.95 7.73
C ASP A 40 -0.59 -9.69 6.89
N PHE A 41 -1.07 -9.05 5.82
CA PHE A 41 -1.98 -9.68 4.88
C PHE A 41 -1.34 -10.91 4.22
N MET A 42 -0.08 -10.85 3.79
CA MET A 42 0.65 -11.99 3.23
C MET A 42 0.98 -13.08 4.25
N TYR A 43 1.23 -12.71 5.49
CA TYR A 43 1.44 -13.64 6.60
C TYR A 43 0.21 -14.53 6.82
N LEU A 44 -1.00 -13.98 6.72
CA LEU A 44 -2.25 -14.75 6.83
C LEU A 44 -2.39 -15.87 5.80
N PHE A 45 -1.70 -15.77 4.65
CA PHE A 45 -1.73 -16.78 3.59
C PHE A 45 -0.46 -17.64 3.54
N ASN A 46 0.44 -17.54 4.52
CA ASN A 46 1.77 -18.17 4.51
C ASN A 46 2.57 -17.84 3.23
N ARG A 47 2.56 -16.58 2.82
CA ARG A 47 3.28 -16.09 1.62
C ARG A 47 4.15 -14.86 1.89
N SER A 48 4.46 -14.57 3.16
CA SER A 48 5.24 -13.39 3.54
C SER A 48 6.70 -13.42 3.08
N ASP A 49 7.22 -14.57 2.68
CA ASP A 49 8.57 -14.81 2.17
C ASP A 49 8.66 -14.88 0.63
N ASP A 50 7.52 -14.96 -0.07
CA ASP A 50 7.43 -14.92 -1.53
C ASP A 50 7.58 -13.47 -2.03
N LEU A 51 8.81 -13.08 -2.38
CA LEU A 51 9.13 -11.71 -2.81
C LEU A 51 8.34 -11.28 -4.05
N GLU A 52 8.13 -12.16 -5.02
CA GLU A 52 7.44 -11.82 -6.27
C GLU A 52 5.96 -11.56 -5.99
N TYR A 53 5.32 -12.46 -5.23
CA TYR A 53 3.92 -12.30 -4.86
C TYR A 53 3.69 -11.13 -3.92
N PHE A 54 4.60 -10.91 -2.96
CA PHE A 54 4.59 -9.74 -2.08
C PHE A 54 4.70 -8.45 -2.91
N THR A 55 5.63 -8.40 -3.87
CA THR A 55 5.83 -7.23 -4.75
C THR A 55 4.55 -6.90 -5.51
N ALA A 56 3.88 -7.90 -6.08
CA ALA A 56 2.60 -7.73 -6.75
C ALA A 56 1.51 -7.20 -5.80
N ARG A 57 1.43 -7.73 -4.57
CA ARG A 57 0.44 -7.33 -3.56
C ARG A 57 0.71 -5.94 -2.99
N PHE A 58 1.97 -5.57 -2.80
CA PHE A 58 2.36 -4.22 -2.42
C PHE A 58 1.97 -3.20 -3.49
N ALA A 59 2.23 -3.51 -4.77
CA ALA A 59 1.80 -2.67 -5.89
C ALA A 59 0.28 -2.49 -5.92
N GLN A 60 -0.48 -3.57 -5.69
CA GLN A 60 -1.94 -3.53 -5.58
C GLN A 60 -2.38 -2.66 -4.39
N CYS A 61 -1.79 -2.85 -3.21
CA CYS A 61 -2.08 -2.05 -2.02
C CYS A 61 -1.89 -0.56 -2.29
N VAL A 62 -0.73 -0.17 -2.83
CA VAL A 62 -0.41 1.21 -3.22
C VAL A 62 -1.43 1.75 -4.22
N GLY A 63 -1.71 1.01 -5.29
CA GLY A 63 -2.62 1.45 -6.34
C GLY A 63 -4.06 1.64 -5.85
N THR A 64 -4.55 0.73 -5.02
CA THR A 64 -5.90 0.78 -4.45
C THR A 64 -6.03 1.83 -3.35
N PHE A 65 -5.02 1.97 -2.48
CA PHE A 65 -5.01 2.96 -1.40
C PHE A 65 -4.93 4.40 -1.94
N LEU A 66 -4.15 4.64 -2.99
CA LEU A 66 -3.93 5.99 -3.54
C LEU A 66 -4.91 6.35 -4.67
N GLY A 67 -5.84 5.46 -5.01
CA GLY A 67 -7.07 5.79 -5.73
C GLY A 67 -6.91 6.32 -7.15
N GLY A 68 -5.87 5.94 -7.89
CA GLY A 68 -5.68 6.34 -9.30
C GLY A 68 -5.26 7.80 -9.53
N TYR A 69 -5.16 8.63 -8.49
CA TYR A 69 -4.64 10.00 -8.56
C TYR A 69 -3.11 10.09 -8.34
N LEU A 70 -2.45 8.93 -8.32
CA LEU A 70 -1.01 8.79 -8.13
C LEU A 70 -0.26 8.71 -9.46
N SER A 71 0.91 9.34 -9.53
CA SER A 71 1.96 8.89 -10.46
C SER A 71 2.68 7.69 -9.85
N PHE A 72 2.32 6.48 -10.29
CA PHE A 72 2.95 5.22 -9.91
C PHE A 72 3.82 4.71 -11.06
N GLY A 73 5.08 4.42 -10.79
CA GLY A 73 6.03 3.87 -11.77
C GLY A 73 6.68 2.60 -11.27
N ILE A 74 6.90 1.65 -12.19
CA ILE A 74 7.72 0.46 -11.97
C ILE A 74 8.99 0.61 -12.80
N LEU A 75 10.14 0.57 -12.15
CA LEU A 75 11.45 0.65 -12.80
C LEU A 75 12.15 -0.71 -12.68
N ASN A 76 12.72 -1.19 -13.79
CA ASN A 76 13.58 -2.36 -13.79
C ASN A 76 15.03 -1.94 -13.48
N GLY A 77 15.59 -2.50 -12.41
CA GLY A 77 16.99 -2.29 -12.03
C GLY A 77 17.20 -1.39 -10.79
N PRO A 78 18.46 -1.29 -10.33
CA PRO A 78 18.82 -0.45 -9.20
C PRO A 78 18.56 1.02 -9.53
N LEU A 79 18.24 1.81 -8.50
CA LEU A 79 18.14 3.26 -8.63
C LEU A 79 19.44 3.81 -9.19
N GLN A 80 19.41 4.31 -10.42
CA GLN A 80 20.46 5.19 -10.91
C GLN A 80 20.40 6.48 -10.09
N ASP A 81 21.55 7.12 -9.86
CA ASP A 81 21.60 8.45 -9.25
C ASP A 81 20.92 9.44 -10.18
N ASP A 82 19.59 9.54 -10.07
CA ASP A 82 18.78 10.54 -10.73
C ASP A 82 18.96 11.89 -10.02
N ASP A 83 19.01 12.97 -10.82
CA ASP A 83 19.05 14.37 -10.39
C ASP A 83 17.80 14.83 -9.60
N ASN A 84 16.92 13.91 -9.19
CA ASN A 84 15.68 14.19 -8.47
C ASN A 84 15.75 13.61 -7.04
N PRO A 85 15.82 14.45 -5.99
CA PRO A 85 16.21 14.04 -4.62
C PRO A 85 15.08 13.32 -3.83
N GLY A 86 14.37 12.36 -4.45
CA GLY A 86 13.37 11.54 -3.77
C GLY A 86 13.98 10.71 -2.64
N ARG A 87 13.19 10.42 -1.59
CA ARG A 87 13.65 9.57 -0.48
C ARG A 87 13.80 8.13 -0.97
N ARG A 88 14.89 7.46 -0.59
CA ARG A 88 15.13 6.04 -0.91
C ARG A 88 14.72 5.18 0.28
N PHE A 89 13.90 4.16 0.04
CA PHE A 89 13.47 3.17 1.01
C PHE A 89 13.93 1.79 0.55
N ASP A 90 14.87 1.22 1.30
CA ASP A 90 15.29 -0.16 1.15
C ASP A 90 14.58 -1.02 2.18
N ILE A 91 13.49 -1.67 1.78
CA ILE A 91 12.66 -2.45 2.71
C ILE A 91 13.02 -3.92 2.57
N SER A 92 13.59 -4.49 3.62
CA SER A 92 13.79 -5.93 3.73
C SER A 92 12.50 -6.60 4.17
N LEU A 93 12.13 -7.73 3.56
CA LEU A 93 11.01 -8.56 4.01
C LEU A 93 11.30 -9.13 5.41
N ARG A 94 10.97 -8.36 6.43
CA ARG A 94 11.09 -8.68 7.86
C ARG A 94 9.82 -8.24 8.56
N ALA A 95 9.57 -8.86 9.71
CA ALA A 95 8.45 -8.47 10.57
C ALA A 95 8.50 -6.95 10.85
N PRO A 96 7.35 -6.28 10.79
CA PRO A 96 7.26 -4.83 10.93
C PRO A 96 7.61 -4.35 12.35
N ASP A 97 8.20 -3.16 12.46
CA ASP A 97 8.71 -2.57 13.71
C ASP A 97 8.09 -1.22 14.09
N ILE A 98 7.17 -0.66 13.28
CA ILE A 98 6.58 0.67 13.51
C ILE A 98 5.17 0.58 14.10
N THR A 99 4.91 1.35 15.17
CA THR A 99 3.60 1.47 15.84
C THR A 99 3.24 2.93 16.14
N GLY A 100 1.95 3.27 16.16
CA GLY A 100 1.44 4.61 16.50
C GLY A 100 0.06 4.93 15.90
N GLU A 101 -0.71 5.86 16.48
CA GLU A 101 -2.11 6.14 16.08
C GLU A 101 -2.24 6.67 14.64
N ARG A 102 -1.37 7.61 14.23
CA ARG A 102 -1.35 8.16 12.87
C ARG A 102 -0.99 7.10 11.82
N TYR A 103 -0.17 6.13 12.22
CA TYR A 103 0.21 4.98 11.44
C TYR A 103 -0.95 3.97 11.34
N GLN A 104 -1.70 3.77 12.43
CA GLN A 104 -2.78 2.79 12.50
C GLN A 104 -3.90 3.08 11.49
N GLY A 105 -4.28 4.35 11.34
CA GLY A 105 -5.30 4.73 10.35
C GLY A 105 -4.91 4.43 8.91
N ILE A 106 -3.65 4.68 8.53
CA ILE A 106 -3.13 4.37 7.18
C ILE A 106 -3.03 2.85 7.00
N TYR A 107 -2.54 2.15 8.03
CA TYR A 107 -2.43 0.70 8.03
C TYR A 107 -3.81 0.03 7.84
N ASP A 108 -4.83 0.47 8.57
CA ASP A 108 -6.17 -0.12 8.48
C ASP A 108 -6.81 0.12 7.11
N ALA A 109 -6.60 1.30 6.53
CA ALA A 109 -7.07 1.61 5.18
C ALA A 109 -6.30 0.83 4.09
N ALA A 110 -4.99 0.66 4.24
CA ALA A 110 -4.16 -0.16 3.36
C ALA A 110 -4.56 -1.64 3.41
N LEU A 111 -4.81 -2.16 4.62
CA LEU A 111 -5.29 -3.52 4.84
C LEU A 111 -6.71 -3.70 4.27
N GLY A 112 -7.61 -2.75 4.53
CA GLY A 112 -8.96 -2.75 3.96
C GLY A 112 -8.95 -2.72 2.43
N SER A 113 -8.02 -1.97 1.82
CA SER A 113 -7.81 -1.93 0.36
C SER A 113 -7.43 -3.30 -0.19
N LEU A 114 -6.50 -4.00 0.47
CA LEU A 114 -6.08 -5.35 0.08
C LEU A 114 -7.24 -6.35 0.18
N VAL A 115 -8.02 -6.30 1.26
CA VAL A 115 -9.20 -7.14 1.43
C VAL A 115 -10.23 -6.89 0.33
N ALA A 116 -10.47 -5.63 -0.03
CA ALA A 116 -11.45 -5.25 -1.06
C ALA A 116 -11.13 -5.79 -2.46
N VAL A 117 -9.84 -5.98 -2.79
CA VAL A 117 -9.39 -6.53 -4.08
C VAL A 117 -9.05 -8.03 -4.02
N THR A 118 -9.30 -8.66 -2.88
CA THR A 118 -9.07 -10.09 -2.68
C THR A 118 -10.23 -10.90 -3.24
N SER A 119 -9.92 -12.10 -3.76
CA SER A 119 -10.96 -12.99 -4.30
C SER A 119 -11.99 -13.34 -3.20
N PRO A 120 -13.28 -13.53 -3.54
CA PRO A 120 -14.28 -13.92 -2.53
C PRO A 120 -13.92 -15.19 -1.77
N HIS A 121 -13.27 -16.15 -2.45
CA HIS A 121 -12.77 -17.39 -1.85
C HIS A 121 -11.73 -17.11 -0.76
N ASP A 122 -10.75 -16.26 -1.04
CA ASP A 122 -9.68 -15.95 -0.09
C ASP A 122 -10.17 -15.00 1.01
N ALA A 123 -11.07 -14.09 0.68
CA ALA A 123 -11.70 -13.19 1.63
C ALA A 123 -12.47 -13.95 2.71
N ALA A 124 -13.14 -15.06 2.37
CA ALA A 124 -13.85 -15.91 3.32
C ALA A 124 -12.92 -16.61 4.35
N ARG A 125 -11.62 -16.71 4.06
CA ARG A 125 -10.60 -17.33 4.93
C ARG A 125 -9.96 -16.35 5.90
N LEU A 126 -10.20 -15.05 5.71
CA LEU A 126 -9.65 -14.00 6.57
C LEU A 126 -10.37 -13.95 7.92
N PRO A 127 -9.69 -13.59 9.01
CA PRO A 127 -10.33 -13.28 10.29
C PRO A 127 -11.42 -12.21 10.18
N ASP A 128 -12.46 -12.30 11.01
CA ASP A 128 -13.66 -11.44 10.94
C ASP A 128 -13.33 -9.95 11.08
N ASP A 129 -12.40 -9.60 11.97
CA ASP A 129 -11.92 -8.23 12.18
C ASP A 129 -11.22 -7.67 10.94
N ILE A 130 -10.44 -8.50 10.24
CA ILE A 130 -9.78 -8.13 8.98
C ILE A 130 -10.78 -7.94 7.85
N ARG A 131 -11.78 -8.84 7.73
CA ARG A 131 -12.87 -8.69 6.76
C ARG A 131 -13.65 -7.39 7.01
N GLN A 132 -13.91 -7.06 8.27
CA GLN A 132 -14.64 -5.86 8.64
C GLN A 132 -13.87 -4.58 8.23
N LYS A 133 -12.53 -4.58 8.31
CA LYS A 133 -11.72 -3.45 7.80
C LYS A 133 -11.93 -3.22 6.30
N GLY A 134 -12.04 -4.29 5.50
CA GLY A 134 -12.38 -4.19 4.07
C GLY A 134 -13.76 -3.57 3.81
N VAL A 135 -14.78 -4.02 4.55
CA VAL A 135 -16.15 -3.47 4.46
C VAL A 135 -16.18 -1.99 4.84
N ASN A 136 -15.48 -1.63 5.92
CA ASN A 136 -15.40 -0.25 6.39
C ASN A 136 -14.73 0.66 5.34
N TYR A 137 -13.61 0.20 4.75
CA TYR A 137 -12.90 0.93 3.70
C TYR A 137 -13.76 1.17 2.45
N LEU A 138 -14.47 0.15 1.97
CA LEU A 138 -15.38 0.29 0.83
C LEU A 138 -16.53 1.25 1.14
N SER A 139 -17.09 1.15 2.34
CA SER A 139 -18.20 2.00 2.79
C SER A 139 -17.77 3.47 2.90
N SER A 140 -16.59 3.75 3.47
CA SER A 140 -16.05 5.11 3.55
C SER A 140 -15.71 5.69 2.18
N THR A 141 -15.15 4.86 1.28
CA THR A 141 -14.83 5.27 -0.09
C THR A 141 -16.10 5.61 -0.87
N LEU A 142 -17.13 4.78 -0.78
CA LEU A 142 -18.42 5.03 -1.43
C LEU A 142 -19.09 6.30 -0.89
N ALA A 143 -19.05 6.51 0.43
CA ALA A 143 -19.59 7.72 1.05
C ALA A 143 -18.87 8.98 0.55
N TYR A 144 -17.54 8.95 0.46
CA TYR A 144 -16.74 10.06 -0.07
C TYR A 144 -17.09 10.36 -1.53
N LEU A 145 -17.11 9.33 -2.40
CA LEU A 145 -17.46 9.50 -3.82
C LEU A 145 -18.88 10.05 -3.99
N THR A 146 -19.83 9.60 -3.16
CA THR A 146 -21.21 10.10 -3.17
C THR A 146 -21.30 11.56 -2.74
N GLN A 147 -20.47 12.01 -1.79
CA GLN A 147 -20.40 13.42 -1.39
C GLN A 147 -19.80 14.29 -2.49
N GLN A 148 -18.75 13.82 -3.16
CA GLN A 148 -18.12 14.51 -4.29
C GLN A 148 -19.04 14.62 -5.52
N GLN A 149 -20.00 13.69 -5.66
CA GLN A 149 -20.99 13.71 -6.75
C GLN A 149 -22.19 14.63 -6.50
N LYS A 150 -22.33 15.25 -5.32
CA LYS A 150 -23.38 16.26 -5.13
C LYS A 150 -22.98 17.49 -5.96
N PRO A 151 -23.72 17.84 -7.03
CA PRO A 151 -23.44 19.07 -7.74
C PRO A 151 -23.60 20.22 -6.74
N GLU A 152 -22.62 21.12 -6.70
CA GLU A 152 -22.82 22.44 -6.12
C GLU A 152 -24.03 23.05 -6.81
N ARG A 153 -25.21 22.93 -6.19
CA ARG A 153 -26.38 23.72 -6.59
C ARG A 153 -26.05 25.15 -6.18
N ASN A 154 -25.34 25.84 -7.07
CA ASN A 154 -25.21 27.28 -7.03
C ASN A 154 -26.63 27.86 -7.07
N LEU A 155 -27.03 28.46 -5.93
CA LEU A 155 -28.15 29.37 -5.80
C LEU A 155 -27.74 30.76 -6.30
#